data_AF-A0A8J5QGC8-F1
#
_entry.id   AF-A0A8J5QGC8-F1
#
_cell.length_a   1.000
_cell.length_b   1.000
_cell.length_c   1.000
_cell.angle_alpha   90.00
_cell.angle_beta   90.00
_cell.angle_gamma   90.00
#
_symmetry.space_group_name_H-M   'P 1'
#
loop_
_entity.id
_entity.type
_entity.pdbx_description
1 polymer ?
#
loop_
_entity_poly.entity_id
_entity_poly.type
_entity_poly.pdbx_seq_one_letter_code
_entity_poly.pdbx_strand_id
1 'polypeptide(L)'
;MTCTKSKEDRLVESIFNLPKEQLVKIQGKPKEVLKLIESKAIELRLFMNIGPAKGKVVVDQIRKSKPKIMIELGGYVGYSAILFAKELVGDPEAKYYSFEVNEYYAGIANRFIQLAGLSNKIEIILGKASKNLIQFKERIQQNDKFRAIDFVFIDHWKDMYVPDIRVLETLNLIAPGTIIAADNILYPGVPGYVKYVQGSPEYKRYHNIRVKNVNGKEYTGRWNILQCVNIVQSGLGDDPSLDYDKSQTRKQGDDDSVPYIIKDTFIKETLDFYKMLTSMHQFIKEIKSPYLAINDDSNAVVGSLSIQDKNKIDEEFNVKIQQMYKKLTHLETYESKRQELTNSISGGSSGGGHSHGGWLGSILGADDEPSDQEIYYTTMTIHRKQILRFLMETLNHVNKEFDALQHKRLTREKQLNLLNFQNFLEDEDLNDEFADIDQYSSTQLAAVQDGEHIEQEPISQQQLQELELENSEFLTMKTNQFQQVEKVQKSILDIINIQNELSFKLTSQGETIGNLMETHSQVEIEVEMGNKTLQKATKKNKRGANLLVILCVTLGFFILLVDFISF
;
A
#
# COMPACT_ATOMS: atom_id res chain seq x y z
N MET A 1 -20.47 14.29 -14.10
CA MET A 1 -19.90 13.36 -13.09
C MET A 1 -20.65 12.04 -13.16
N THR A 2 -20.16 11.10 -13.96
CA THR A 2 -20.67 9.72 -13.96
C THR A 2 -20.04 9.00 -12.78
N CYS A 3 -20.80 8.83 -11.70
CA CYS A 3 -20.38 8.03 -10.55
C CYS A 3 -20.21 6.57 -11.03
N THR A 4 -18.96 6.11 -11.13
CA THR A 4 -18.63 4.72 -11.43
C THR A 4 -19.05 3.87 -10.23
N LYS A 5 -20.14 3.11 -10.37
CA LYS A 5 -20.65 2.21 -9.33
C LYS A 5 -19.58 1.21 -8.89
N SER A 6 -19.48 0.95 -7.59
CA SER A 6 -18.54 -0.02 -7.03
C SER A 6 -18.87 -1.45 -7.51
N LYS A 7 -17.91 -2.38 -7.38
CA LYS A 7 -18.16 -3.78 -7.75
C LYS A 7 -19.24 -4.41 -6.85
N GLU A 8 -19.29 -3.98 -5.60
CA GLU A 8 -20.24 -4.36 -4.59
C GLU A 8 -21.65 -3.85 -4.92
N ASP A 9 -21.78 -2.60 -5.37
CA ASP A 9 -23.04 -2.05 -5.87
C ASP A 9 -23.54 -2.86 -7.07
N ARG A 10 -22.64 -3.19 -8.01
CA ARG A 10 -22.96 -4.00 -9.18
C ARG A 10 -23.41 -5.42 -8.77
N LEU A 11 -22.80 -6.00 -7.75
CA LEU A 11 -23.20 -7.29 -7.20
C LEU A 11 -24.63 -7.21 -6.64
N VAL A 12 -24.88 -6.21 -5.79
CA VAL A 12 -26.20 -5.96 -5.20
C VAL A 12 -27.25 -5.74 -6.28
N GLU A 13 -27.00 -4.86 -7.26
CA GLU A 13 -27.92 -4.61 -8.37
C GLU A 13 -28.17 -5.86 -9.20
N SER A 14 -27.13 -6.63 -9.51
CA SER A 14 -27.27 -7.85 -10.33
C SER A 14 -28.16 -8.91 -9.69
N ILE A 15 -28.25 -8.93 -8.35
CA ILE A 15 -29.04 -9.90 -7.60
C ILE A 15 -30.42 -9.33 -7.28
N PHE A 16 -30.50 -8.12 -6.75
CA PHE A 16 -31.77 -7.52 -6.31
C PHE A 16 -32.62 -6.95 -7.45
N ASN A 17 -32.07 -6.77 -8.65
CA ASN A 17 -32.85 -6.41 -9.84
C ASN A 17 -33.36 -7.64 -10.63
N LEU A 18 -33.15 -8.86 -10.13
CA LEU A 18 -33.74 -10.05 -10.72
C LEU A 18 -35.28 -9.98 -10.70
N PRO A 19 -35.97 -10.62 -11.66
CA PRO A 19 -37.43 -10.68 -11.67
C PRO A 19 -37.98 -11.15 -10.32
N LYS A 20 -39.08 -10.54 -9.84
CA LYS A 20 -39.67 -10.83 -8.52
C LYS A 20 -39.90 -12.33 -8.30
N GLU A 21 -40.32 -13.07 -9.33
CA GLU A 21 -40.52 -14.52 -9.27
C GLU A 21 -39.23 -15.29 -8.93
N GLN A 22 -38.08 -14.84 -9.43
CA GLN A 22 -36.79 -15.45 -9.13
C GLN A 22 -36.31 -15.09 -7.73
N LEU A 23 -36.51 -13.83 -7.30
CA LEU A 23 -36.20 -13.40 -5.94
C LEU A 23 -36.98 -14.19 -4.88
N VAL A 24 -38.29 -14.41 -5.10
CA VAL A 24 -39.12 -15.21 -4.21
C VAL A 24 -38.64 -16.67 -4.16
N LYS A 25 -38.14 -17.22 -5.27
CA LYS A 25 -37.63 -18.61 -5.31
C LYS A 25 -36.37 -18.81 -4.45
N ILE A 26 -35.52 -17.78 -4.33
CA ILE A 26 -34.25 -17.84 -3.58
C ILE A 26 -34.39 -17.33 -2.13
N GLN A 27 -35.42 -16.52 -1.84
CA GLN A 27 -35.63 -15.95 -0.52
C GLN A 27 -35.76 -17.05 0.55
N GLY A 28 -35.01 -16.90 1.65
CA GLY A 28 -34.98 -17.87 2.74
C GLY A 28 -34.21 -19.15 2.43
N LYS A 29 -33.49 -19.23 1.31
CA LYS A 29 -32.67 -20.40 0.93
C LYS A 29 -31.18 -20.02 0.86
N PRO A 30 -30.43 -20.14 1.98
CA PRO A 30 -29.03 -19.72 2.04
C PRO A 30 -28.15 -20.34 0.95
N LYS A 31 -28.37 -21.62 0.60
CA LYS A 31 -27.58 -22.32 -0.43
C LYS A 31 -27.75 -21.70 -1.83
N GLU A 32 -28.95 -21.24 -2.17
CA GLU A 32 -29.22 -20.64 -3.48
C GLU A 32 -28.69 -19.20 -3.53
N VAL A 33 -28.80 -18.45 -2.42
CA VAL A 33 -28.19 -17.12 -2.29
C VAL A 33 -26.67 -17.19 -2.45
N LEU A 34 -25.99 -18.16 -1.80
CA LEU A 34 -24.54 -18.34 -1.91
C LEU A 34 -24.11 -18.64 -3.35
N LYS A 35 -24.77 -19.59 -4.03
CA LYS A 35 -24.47 -19.91 -5.44
C LYS A 35 -24.60 -18.69 -6.35
N LEU A 36 -25.61 -17.85 -6.10
CA LEU A 36 -25.83 -16.65 -6.89
C LEU A 36 -24.73 -15.60 -6.64
N ILE A 37 -24.36 -15.40 -5.37
CA ILE A 37 -23.23 -14.52 -5.01
C ILE A 37 -21.94 -15.03 -5.65
N GLU A 38 -21.65 -16.33 -5.59
CA GLU A 38 -20.46 -16.95 -6.21
C GLU A 38 -20.43 -16.71 -7.73
N SER A 39 -21.53 -17.00 -8.42
CA SER A 39 -21.62 -16.83 -9.87
C SER A 39 -21.42 -15.38 -10.29
N LYS A 40 -22.01 -14.43 -9.56
CA LYS A 40 -21.89 -13.00 -9.86
C LYS A 40 -20.55 -12.43 -9.42
N ALA A 41 -19.96 -12.94 -8.34
CA ALA A 41 -18.64 -12.54 -7.89
C ALA A 41 -17.56 -12.89 -8.91
N ILE A 42 -17.66 -14.05 -9.57
CA ILE A 42 -16.76 -14.45 -10.67
C ILE A 42 -16.91 -13.48 -11.85
N GLU A 43 -18.14 -13.18 -12.28
CA GLU A 43 -18.44 -12.25 -13.38
C GLU A 43 -17.89 -10.84 -13.09
N LEU A 44 -18.03 -10.37 -11.85
CA LEU A 44 -17.64 -9.02 -11.42
C LEU A 44 -16.19 -8.93 -10.93
N ARG A 45 -15.42 -10.03 -10.97
CA ARG A 45 -14.04 -10.11 -10.46
C ARG A 45 -13.92 -9.63 -9.00
N LEU A 46 -14.80 -10.17 -8.14
CA LEU A 46 -14.81 -10.00 -6.69
C LEU A 46 -14.09 -11.19 -6.03
N PHE A 47 -12.83 -11.01 -5.66
CA PHE A 47 -11.97 -12.08 -5.12
C PHE A 47 -11.77 -12.01 -3.60
N MET A 48 -12.48 -11.13 -2.90
CA MET A 48 -12.32 -10.94 -1.45
C MET A 48 -13.14 -11.93 -0.60
N ASN A 49 -13.90 -12.85 -1.21
CA ASN A 49 -14.63 -13.88 -0.48
C ASN A 49 -13.76 -15.13 -0.28
N ILE A 50 -13.92 -15.81 0.86
CA ILE A 50 -13.24 -17.10 1.15
C ILE A 50 -13.46 -18.18 0.07
N GLY A 51 -14.54 -18.11 -0.70
CA GLY A 51 -14.83 -19.04 -1.79
C GLY A 51 -15.19 -20.46 -1.31
N PRO A 52 -15.58 -21.36 -2.24
CA PRO A 52 -16.15 -22.66 -1.87
C PRO A 52 -15.14 -23.66 -1.32
N ALA A 53 -13.90 -23.68 -1.83
CA ALA A 53 -12.88 -24.64 -1.41
C ALA A 53 -12.44 -24.41 0.04
N LYS A 54 -11.97 -23.19 0.37
CA LYS A 54 -11.60 -22.81 1.74
C LYS A 54 -12.82 -22.82 2.67
N GLY A 55 -13.96 -22.35 2.16
CA GLY A 55 -15.23 -22.38 2.88
C GLY A 55 -15.63 -23.78 3.35
N LYS A 56 -15.41 -24.82 2.53
CA LYS A 56 -15.69 -26.21 2.91
C LYS A 56 -14.87 -26.66 4.13
N VAL A 57 -13.59 -26.30 4.21
CA VAL A 57 -12.72 -26.66 5.33
C VAL A 57 -13.27 -26.09 6.64
N VAL A 58 -13.66 -24.82 6.64
CA VAL A 58 -14.25 -24.15 7.81
C VAL A 58 -15.61 -24.75 8.16
N VAL A 59 -16.47 -25.00 7.17
CA VAL A 59 -17.77 -25.66 7.36
C VAL A 59 -17.63 -27.05 7.98
N ASP A 60 -16.64 -27.84 7.54
CA ASP A 60 -16.40 -29.17 8.11
C ASP A 60 -15.98 -29.07 9.58
N GLN A 61 -15.22 -28.05 9.97
CA GLN A 61 -14.88 -27.80 11.37
C GLN A 61 -16.08 -27.30 12.20
N ILE A 62 -16.93 -26.44 11.64
CA ILE A 62 -18.17 -26.00 12.28
C ILE A 62 -19.09 -27.20 12.56
N ARG A 63 -19.27 -28.09 11.58
CA ARG A 63 -20.11 -29.30 11.76
C ARG A 63 -19.56 -30.25 12.82
N LYS A 64 -18.24 -30.37 12.92
CA LYS A 64 -17.57 -31.21 13.93
C LYS A 64 -17.69 -30.62 15.33
N SER A 65 -17.48 -29.31 15.48
CA SER A 65 -17.43 -28.64 16.78
C SER A 65 -18.78 -28.18 17.31
N LYS A 66 -19.78 -27.96 16.43
CA LYS A 66 -21.13 -27.47 16.76
C LYS A 66 -21.10 -26.25 17.69
N PRO A 67 -20.45 -25.15 17.29
CA PRO A 67 -20.27 -23.98 18.15
C PRO A 67 -21.60 -23.30 18.45
N LYS A 68 -21.77 -22.81 19.69
CA LYS A 68 -22.94 -22.01 20.10
C LYS A 68 -22.69 -20.53 19.85
N ILE A 69 -21.47 -20.06 20.08
CA ILE A 69 -21.07 -18.68 19.83
C ILE A 69 -19.95 -18.69 18.79
N MET A 70 -20.29 -18.25 17.59
CA MET A 70 -19.33 -18.01 16.53
C MET A 70 -19.18 -16.51 16.29
N ILE A 71 -17.94 -16.03 16.19
CA ILE A 71 -17.66 -14.67 15.76
C ILE A 71 -16.84 -14.65 14.48
N GLU A 72 -16.96 -13.55 13.74
CA GLU A 72 -16.16 -13.24 12.56
C GLU A 72 -15.59 -11.84 12.65
N LEU A 73 -14.30 -11.72 12.33
CA LEU A 73 -13.61 -10.43 12.19
C LEU A 73 -13.44 -10.13 10.69
N GLY A 74 -14.31 -9.27 10.16
CA GLY A 74 -14.42 -8.92 8.73
C GLY A 74 -15.66 -9.53 8.08
N GLY A 75 -16.71 -8.74 7.85
CA GLY A 75 -17.98 -9.23 7.29
C GLY A 75 -18.13 -8.99 5.79
N TYR A 76 -17.53 -7.92 5.26
CA TYR A 76 -17.62 -7.50 3.87
C TYR A 76 -19.07 -7.57 3.33
N VAL A 77 -19.34 -8.34 2.27
CA VAL A 77 -20.70 -8.49 1.69
C VAL A 77 -21.52 -9.62 2.35
N GLY A 78 -21.04 -10.22 3.44
CA GLY A 78 -21.77 -11.22 4.23
C GLY A 78 -21.74 -12.65 3.70
N TYR A 79 -20.88 -12.95 2.72
CA TYR A 79 -20.79 -14.28 2.10
C TYR A 79 -20.40 -15.37 3.10
N SER A 80 -19.30 -15.18 3.83
CA SER A 80 -18.81 -16.08 4.89
C SER A 80 -19.82 -16.22 6.02
N ALA A 81 -20.42 -15.11 6.47
CA ALA A 81 -21.47 -15.12 7.48
C ALA A 81 -22.66 -16.03 7.09
N ILE A 82 -23.16 -15.92 5.86
CA ILE A 82 -24.24 -16.80 5.35
C ILE A 82 -23.76 -18.24 5.22
N LEU A 83 -22.54 -18.45 4.71
CA LEU A 83 -21.94 -19.77 4.50
C LEU A 83 -21.81 -20.55 5.81
N PHE A 84 -21.43 -19.89 6.89
CA PHE A 84 -21.19 -20.52 8.19
C PHE A 84 -22.44 -20.59 9.04
N ALA A 85 -23.21 -19.50 9.14
CA ALA A 85 -24.40 -19.48 9.99
C ALA A 85 -25.52 -20.41 9.52
N LYS A 86 -25.57 -20.77 8.22
CA LYS A 86 -26.53 -21.78 7.73
C LYS A 86 -26.33 -23.14 8.41
N GLU A 87 -25.12 -23.45 8.86
CA GLU A 87 -24.80 -24.71 9.56
C GLU A 87 -25.24 -24.68 11.04
N LEU A 88 -25.56 -23.49 11.57
CA LEU A 88 -26.02 -23.27 12.94
C LEU A 88 -27.55 -23.28 13.08
N VAL A 89 -28.29 -23.29 11.97
CA VAL A 89 -29.76 -23.17 11.97
C VAL A 89 -30.45 -24.29 12.77
N GLY A 90 -29.87 -25.49 12.81
CA GLY A 90 -30.41 -26.62 13.54
C GLY A 90 -30.33 -26.51 15.07
N ASP A 91 -29.62 -25.51 15.59
CA ASP A 91 -29.43 -25.30 17.02
C ASP A 91 -29.99 -23.93 17.44
N PRO A 92 -31.09 -23.86 18.20
CA PRO A 92 -31.74 -22.59 18.54
C PRO A 92 -30.82 -21.65 19.32
N GLU A 93 -29.95 -22.19 20.17
CA GLU A 93 -29.02 -21.44 21.02
C GLU A 93 -27.77 -20.95 20.27
N ALA A 94 -27.51 -21.49 19.08
CA ALA A 94 -26.36 -21.08 18.29
C ALA A 94 -26.60 -19.74 17.57
N LYS A 95 -25.61 -18.84 17.67
CA LYS A 95 -25.60 -17.48 17.12
C LYS A 95 -24.27 -17.18 16.44
N TYR A 96 -24.34 -16.40 15.37
CA TYR A 96 -23.20 -15.91 14.61
C TYR A 96 -23.12 -14.38 14.70
N TYR A 97 -21.95 -13.85 15.06
CA TYR A 97 -21.72 -12.41 15.19
C TYR A 97 -20.61 -11.97 14.23
N SER A 98 -20.93 -11.09 13.29
CA SER A 98 -19.96 -10.56 12.31
C SER A 98 -19.58 -9.14 12.68
N PHE A 99 -18.30 -8.89 12.97
CA PHE A 99 -17.78 -7.55 13.25
C PHE A 99 -17.32 -6.91 11.94
N GLU A 100 -18.00 -5.83 11.54
CA GLU A 100 -17.71 -5.08 10.31
C GLU A 100 -17.49 -3.62 10.64
N VAL A 101 -16.37 -3.05 10.20
CA VAL A 101 -16.00 -1.67 10.51
C VAL A 101 -16.65 -0.66 9.57
N ASN A 102 -16.92 -1.08 8.33
CA ASN A 102 -17.44 -0.22 7.28
C ASN A 102 -18.98 -0.35 7.20
N GLU A 103 -19.68 0.74 7.51
CA GLU A 103 -21.15 0.81 7.50
C GLU A 103 -21.76 0.45 6.14
N TYR A 104 -21.11 0.85 5.04
CA TYR A 104 -21.56 0.54 3.69
C TYR A 104 -21.54 -0.96 3.42
N TYR A 105 -20.46 -1.66 3.78
CA TYR A 105 -20.38 -3.12 3.64
C TYR A 105 -21.33 -3.85 4.59
N ALA A 106 -21.46 -3.38 5.83
CA ALA A 106 -22.46 -3.89 6.78
C ALA A 106 -23.89 -3.79 6.23
N GLY A 107 -24.23 -2.68 5.57
CA GLY A 107 -25.52 -2.49 4.90
C GLY A 107 -25.75 -3.52 3.77
N ILE A 108 -24.73 -3.77 2.95
CA ILE A 108 -24.78 -4.78 1.88
C ILE A 108 -24.95 -6.19 2.47
N ALA A 109 -24.14 -6.54 3.47
CA ALA A 109 -24.22 -7.83 4.13
C ALA A 109 -25.61 -8.08 4.74
N ASN A 110 -26.19 -7.08 5.42
CA ASN A 110 -27.55 -7.18 5.97
C ASN A 110 -28.60 -7.51 4.90
N ARG A 111 -28.50 -6.92 3.70
CA ARG A 111 -29.42 -7.22 2.59
C ARG A 111 -29.31 -8.69 2.16
N PHE A 112 -28.10 -9.21 2.00
CA PHE A 112 -27.90 -10.62 1.63
C PHE A 112 -28.29 -11.60 2.74
N ILE A 113 -28.03 -11.25 4.00
CA ILE A 113 -28.45 -12.04 5.17
C ILE A 113 -29.98 -12.13 5.25
N GLN A 114 -30.68 -11.01 5.01
CA GLN A 114 -32.14 -10.98 4.96
C GLN A 114 -32.67 -11.82 3.80
N LEU A 115 -32.07 -11.71 2.62
CA LEU A 115 -32.42 -12.53 1.46
C LEU A 115 -32.22 -14.03 1.74
N ALA A 116 -31.14 -14.39 2.46
CA ALA A 116 -30.87 -15.76 2.88
C ALA A 116 -31.81 -16.26 3.99
N GLY A 117 -32.59 -15.39 4.63
CA GLY A 117 -33.48 -15.73 5.75
C GLY A 117 -32.74 -16.05 7.05
N LEU A 118 -31.53 -15.51 7.23
CA LEU A 118 -30.67 -15.80 8.39
C LEU A 118 -30.60 -14.65 9.40
N SER A 119 -31.42 -13.61 9.29
CA SER A 119 -31.41 -12.44 10.18
C SER A 119 -31.60 -12.78 11.67
N ASN A 120 -32.24 -13.89 12.00
CA ASN A 120 -32.38 -14.33 13.40
C ASN A 120 -31.13 -15.03 13.94
N LYS A 121 -30.25 -15.53 13.05
CA LYS A 121 -29.04 -16.30 13.37
C LYS A 121 -27.77 -15.46 13.30
N ILE A 122 -27.72 -14.51 12.37
CA ILE A 122 -26.57 -13.62 12.14
C ILE A 122 -26.89 -12.24 12.71
N GLU A 123 -25.96 -11.70 13.48
CA GLU A 123 -25.97 -10.31 13.90
C GLU A 123 -24.70 -9.61 13.41
N ILE A 124 -24.87 -8.46 12.74
CA ILE A 124 -23.74 -7.60 12.36
C ILE A 124 -23.52 -6.58 13.47
N ILE A 125 -22.30 -6.53 13.99
CA ILE A 125 -21.87 -5.56 14.99
C ILE A 125 -21.00 -4.52 14.29
N LEU A 126 -21.57 -3.33 14.05
CA LEU A 126 -20.91 -2.24 13.34
C LEU A 126 -19.82 -1.58 14.21
N GLY A 127 -18.62 -1.43 13.64
CA GLY A 127 -17.51 -0.71 14.24
C GLY A 127 -16.26 -1.56 14.46
N LYS A 128 -15.22 -0.95 15.02
CA LYS A 128 -13.94 -1.64 15.28
C LYS A 128 -14.13 -2.79 16.27
N ALA A 129 -13.69 -3.99 15.87
CA ALA A 129 -13.76 -5.19 16.71
C ALA A 129 -13.18 -4.97 18.11
N SER A 130 -12.01 -4.32 18.22
CA SER A 130 -11.36 -4.07 19.51
C SER A 130 -12.20 -3.29 20.52
N LYS A 131 -13.05 -2.37 20.07
CA LYS A 131 -13.98 -1.63 20.95
C LYS A 131 -15.22 -2.46 21.27
N ASN A 132 -15.80 -3.07 20.23
CA ASN A 132 -17.07 -3.79 20.36
C ASN A 132 -16.93 -5.12 21.11
N LEU A 133 -15.74 -5.74 21.11
CA LEU A 133 -15.47 -6.98 21.84
C LEU A 133 -15.61 -6.82 23.37
N ILE A 134 -15.41 -5.61 23.90
CA ILE A 134 -15.61 -5.32 25.33
C ILE A 134 -17.11 -5.44 25.68
N GLN A 135 -17.95 -4.70 24.96
CA GLN A 135 -19.41 -4.73 25.14
C GLN A 135 -19.97 -6.12 24.81
N PHE A 136 -19.42 -6.77 23.78
CA PHE A 136 -19.81 -8.12 23.41
C PHE A 136 -19.52 -9.13 24.52
N LYS A 137 -18.36 -9.03 25.18
CA LYS A 137 -18.02 -9.86 26.34
C LYS A 137 -19.07 -9.72 27.44
N GLU A 138 -19.41 -8.50 27.82
CA GLU A 138 -20.44 -8.24 28.85
C GLU A 138 -21.77 -8.88 28.47
N ARG A 139 -22.15 -8.77 27.19
CA ARG A 139 -23.40 -9.33 26.68
C ARG A 139 -23.47 -10.86 26.74
N ILE A 140 -22.37 -11.55 26.45
CA ILE A 140 -22.35 -13.03 26.45
C ILE A 140 -22.10 -13.63 27.85
N GLN A 141 -21.61 -12.83 28.80
CA GLN A 141 -21.34 -13.21 30.19
C GLN A 141 -22.55 -12.95 31.09
N GLN A 142 -23.70 -13.53 30.75
CA GLN A 142 -24.91 -13.43 31.57
C GLN A 142 -24.80 -14.31 32.83
N ASN A 143 -25.25 -13.79 33.97
CA ASN A 143 -25.33 -14.47 35.28
C ASN A 143 -23.98 -14.85 35.91
N ASP A 144 -22.94 -14.02 35.78
CA ASP A 144 -21.60 -14.20 36.36
C ASP A 144 -20.89 -15.52 36.00
N LYS A 145 -21.39 -16.23 34.98
CA LYS A 145 -20.74 -17.44 34.47
C LYS A 145 -19.76 -17.08 33.37
N PHE A 146 -18.53 -17.53 33.54
CA PHE A 146 -17.52 -17.44 32.49
C PHE A 146 -18.01 -18.12 31.22
N ARG A 147 -18.01 -17.36 30.12
CA ARG A 147 -18.30 -17.88 28.78
C ARG A 147 -17.24 -17.40 27.80
N ALA A 148 -16.59 -18.36 27.15
CA ALA A 148 -15.68 -18.12 26.05
C ALA A 148 -16.42 -18.23 24.71
N ILE A 149 -15.75 -17.81 23.65
CA ILE A 149 -16.19 -17.98 22.27
C ILE A 149 -15.84 -19.41 21.83
N ASP A 150 -16.76 -20.09 21.15
CA ASP A 150 -16.53 -21.46 20.68
C ASP A 150 -15.74 -21.46 19.37
N PHE A 151 -16.03 -20.51 18.47
CA PHE A 151 -15.41 -20.43 17.15
C PHE A 151 -15.14 -18.98 16.72
N VAL A 152 -13.92 -18.70 16.25
CA VAL A 152 -13.50 -17.40 15.72
C VAL A 152 -13.08 -17.58 14.27
N PHE A 153 -13.67 -16.84 13.34
CA PHE A 153 -13.22 -16.72 11.97
C PHE A 153 -12.53 -15.36 11.76
N ILE A 154 -11.33 -15.34 11.18
CA ILE A 154 -10.54 -14.12 10.96
C ILE A 154 -10.28 -13.97 9.47
N ASP A 155 -10.85 -12.93 8.86
CA ASP A 155 -10.73 -12.64 7.41
C ASP A 155 -10.82 -11.13 7.10
N HIS A 156 -10.12 -10.32 7.89
CA HIS A 156 -10.06 -8.86 7.71
C HIS A 156 -8.63 -8.39 7.37
N TRP A 157 -8.30 -7.14 7.71
CA TRP A 157 -6.97 -6.58 7.52
C TRP A 157 -5.90 -7.38 8.27
N LYS A 158 -4.93 -7.89 7.51
CA LYS A 158 -3.90 -8.82 7.99
C LYS A 158 -3.06 -8.30 9.14
N ASP A 159 -2.74 -7.00 9.12
CA ASP A 159 -1.96 -6.35 10.16
C ASP A 159 -2.69 -6.36 11.52
N MET A 160 -4.00 -6.58 11.51
CA MET A 160 -4.85 -6.62 12.70
C MET A 160 -5.04 -8.03 13.28
N TYR A 161 -4.57 -9.09 12.62
CA TYR A 161 -4.77 -10.46 13.10
C TYR A 161 -4.14 -10.71 14.49
N VAL A 162 -2.87 -10.32 14.66
CA VAL A 162 -2.19 -10.42 15.97
C VAL A 162 -2.78 -9.43 16.99
N PRO A 163 -2.95 -8.14 16.66
CA PRO A 163 -3.64 -7.18 17.53
C PRO A 163 -5.00 -7.68 18.06
N ASP A 164 -5.86 -8.22 17.21
CA ASP A 164 -7.22 -8.61 17.58
C ASP A 164 -7.25 -9.94 18.34
N ILE A 165 -6.39 -10.92 18.00
CA ILE A 165 -6.23 -12.10 18.87
C ILE A 165 -5.81 -11.68 20.27
N ARG A 166 -4.85 -10.75 20.40
CA ARG A 166 -4.42 -10.28 21.73
C ARG A 166 -5.55 -9.57 22.50
N VAL A 167 -6.49 -8.91 21.81
CA VAL A 167 -7.71 -8.39 22.45
C VAL A 167 -8.57 -9.54 22.98
N LEU A 168 -8.86 -10.54 22.14
CA LEU A 168 -9.65 -11.72 22.54
C LEU A 168 -9.02 -12.46 23.74
N GLU A 169 -7.70 -12.62 23.70
CA GLU A 169 -6.92 -13.21 24.79
C GLU A 169 -7.00 -12.37 26.07
N THR A 170 -6.73 -11.06 26.01
CA THR A 170 -6.82 -10.16 27.18
C THR A 170 -8.22 -10.14 27.78
N LEU A 171 -9.25 -10.17 26.95
CA LEU A 171 -10.65 -10.17 27.40
C LEU A 171 -11.10 -11.52 27.97
N ASN A 172 -10.25 -12.55 27.95
CA ASN A 172 -10.57 -13.94 28.32
C ASN A 172 -11.72 -14.53 27.49
N LEU A 173 -11.80 -14.17 26.21
CA LEU A 173 -12.78 -14.71 25.27
C LEU A 173 -12.30 -16.01 24.59
N ILE A 174 -11.04 -16.38 24.79
CA ILE A 174 -10.43 -17.64 24.32
C ILE A 174 -10.20 -18.57 25.51
N ALA A 175 -10.65 -19.82 25.38
CA ALA A 175 -10.47 -20.88 26.38
C ALA A 175 -10.10 -22.21 25.70
N PRO A 176 -9.69 -23.24 26.46
CA PRO A 176 -9.54 -24.59 25.90
C PRO A 176 -10.82 -25.03 25.19
N GLY A 177 -10.70 -25.43 23.93
CA GLY A 177 -11.83 -25.77 23.07
C GLY A 177 -12.25 -24.68 22.08
N THR A 178 -11.83 -23.42 22.27
CA THR A 178 -12.05 -22.36 21.27
C THR A 178 -11.28 -22.68 19.99
N ILE A 179 -12.00 -22.71 18.86
CA ILE A 179 -11.40 -22.93 17.53
C ILE A 179 -11.21 -21.58 16.85
N ILE A 180 -10.03 -21.36 16.27
CA ILE A 180 -9.72 -20.16 15.48
C ILE A 180 -9.36 -20.59 14.06
N ALA A 181 -10.13 -20.12 13.08
CA ALA A 181 -9.84 -20.29 11.66
C ALA A 181 -9.46 -18.93 11.06
N ALA A 182 -8.23 -18.81 10.56
CA ALA A 182 -7.73 -17.59 9.94
C ALA A 182 -7.50 -17.81 8.45
N ASP A 183 -8.10 -16.96 7.61
CA ASP A 183 -7.96 -17.04 6.17
C ASP A 183 -6.69 -16.33 5.67
N ASN A 184 -6.27 -16.62 4.43
CA ASN A 184 -5.24 -15.87 3.71
C ASN A 184 -3.84 -15.82 4.38
N ILE A 185 -3.58 -16.79 5.27
CA ILE A 185 -2.33 -16.94 6.05
C ILE A 185 -1.10 -17.26 5.19
N LEU A 186 -1.27 -17.87 4.02
CA LEU A 186 -0.19 -18.18 3.06
C LEU A 186 -0.12 -17.17 1.92
N TYR A 187 -1.23 -16.98 1.20
CA TYR A 187 -1.38 -15.96 0.17
C TYR A 187 -2.60 -15.08 0.48
N PRO A 188 -2.46 -13.74 0.49
CA PRO A 188 -1.21 -13.00 0.25
C PRO A 188 -0.26 -13.01 1.47
N GLY A 189 -0.55 -13.80 2.52
CA GLY A 189 0.36 -14.09 3.63
C GLY A 189 0.16 -13.24 4.87
N VAL A 190 0.30 -13.86 6.06
CA VAL A 190 0.30 -13.19 7.38
C VAL A 190 1.39 -13.80 8.29
N PRO A 191 2.69 -13.65 7.96
CA PRO A 191 3.78 -14.37 8.64
C PRO A 191 3.91 -14.02 10.12
N GLY A 192 3.63 -12.76 10.49
CA GLY A 192 3.63 -12.32 11.89
C GLY A 192 2.59 -13.06 12.73
N TYR A 193 1.40 -13.30 12.17
CA TYR A 193 0.35 -14.07 12.81
C TYR A 193 0.73 -15.54 12.96
N VAL A 194 1.21 -16.17 11.88
CA VAL A 194 1.64 -17.58 11.90
C VAL A 194 2.71 -17.80 12.97
N LYS A 195 3.73 -16.93 13.01
CA LYS A 195 4.79 -16.97 14.04
C LYS A 195 4.24 -16.74 15.44
N TYR A 196 3.24 -15.88 15.61
CA TYR A 196 2.60 -15.62 16.89
C TYR A 196 1.88 -16.87 17.41
N VAL A 197 1.01 -17.47 16.60
CA VAL A 197 0.18 -18.61 17.04
C VAL A 197 0.96 -19.91 17.23
N GLN A 198 2.02 -20.13 16.42
CA GLN A 198 2.93 -21.27 16.56
C GLN A 198 3.99 -21.05 17.66
N GLY A 199 4.13 -19.82 18.16
CA GLY A 199 5.15 -19.47 19.14
C GLY A 199 4.91 -20.09 20.51
N SER A 200 6.01 -20.45 21.20
CA SER A 200 5.96 -20.93 22.58
C SER A 200 5.38 -19.87 23.53
N PRO A 201 4.88 -20.26 24.71
CA PRO A 201 4.45 -19.29 25.72
C PRO A 201 5.52 -18.25 26.08
N GLU A 202 6.79 -18.64 26.10
CA GLU A 202 7.92 -17.74 26.34
C GLU A 202 8.09 -16.74 25.20
N TYR A 203 8.02 -17.20 23.95
CA TYR A 203 8.05 -16.32 22.79
C TYR A 203 6.90 -15.31 22.82
N LYS A 204 5.67 -15.77 23.07
CA LYS A 204 4.49 -14.90 23.17
C LYS A 204 4.65 -13.89 24.29
N ARG A 205 5.19 -14.28 25.45
CA ARG A 205 5.46 -13.39 26.58
C ARG A 205 6.43 -12.27 26.17
N TYR A 206 7.55 -12.64 25.56
CA TYR A 206 8.54 -11.69 25.08
C TYR A 206 7.99 -10.75 23.99
N HIS A 207 7.26 -11.31 23.02
CA HIS A 207 6.59 -10.54 21.98
C HIS A 207 5.60 -9.53 22.57
N ASN A 208 4.75 -9.98 23.50
CA ASN A 208 3.70 -9.14 24.10
C ASN A 208 4.29 -7.96 24.91
N ILE A 209 5.47 -8.13 25.52
CA ILE A 209 6.19 -7.07 26.23
C ILE A 209 6.82 -6.06 25.26
N ARG A 210 7.45 -6.53 24.18
CA ARG A 210 8.18 -5.66 23.25
C ARG A 210 7.28 -4.95 22.24
N VAL A 211 6.25 -5.65 21.74
CA VAL A 211 5.37 -5.16 20.69
C VAL A 211 4.08 -4.65 21.33
N LYS A 212 3.91 -3.33 21.34
CA LYS A 212 2.68 -2.68 21.82
C LYS A 212 1.52 -3.04 20.89
N ASN A 213 0.37 -3.35 21.46
CA ASN A 213 -0.83 -3.61 20.67
C ASN A 213 -1.41 -2.28 20.16
N VAL A 214 -1.63 -2.19 18.84
CA VAL A 214 -2.16 -0.98 18.17
C VAL A 214 -3.60 -0.66 18.58
N ASN A 215 -4.34 -1.65 19.09
CA ASN A 215 -5.69 -1.45 19.61
C ASN A 215 -5.73 -0.77 20.99
N GLY A 216 -4.63 -0.76 21.73
CA GLY A 216 -4.56 -0.23 23.09
C GLY A 216 -3.47 -0.92 23.91
N LYS A 217 -2.85 -0.18 24.85
CA LYS A 217 -1.75 -0.69 25.68
C LYS A 217 -2.23 -1.78 26.67
N GLU A 218 -3.51 -1.73 27.01
CA GLU A 218 -4.22 -2.66 27.90
C GLU A 218 -4.38 -4.05 27.27
N TYR A 219 -4.41 -4.16 25.94
CA TYR A 219 -4.58 -5.44 25.23
C TYR A 219 -3.26 -6.16 25.03
N THR A 220 -2.61 -6.51 26.13
CA THR A 220 -1.29 -7.17 26.10
C THR A 220 -1.32 -8.56 25.48
N GLY A 221 -2.47 -9.25 25.44
CA GLY A 221 -2.59 -10.67 25.10
C GLY A 221 -2.25 -11.58 26.28
N ARG A 222 -2.53 -12.88 26.12
CA ARG A 222 -2.26 -13.93 27.12
C ARG A 222 -1.28 -14.95 26.57
N TRP A 223 -0.04 -14.80 27.01
CA TRP A 223 1.08 -15.64 26.56
C TRP A 223 0.97 -17.09 27.03
N ASN A 224 0.21 -17.40 28.08
CA ASN A 224 0.09 -18.74 28.64
C ASN A 224 -0.96 -19.62 27.93
N ILE A 225 -1.50 -19.20 26.78
CA ILE A 225 -2.45 -19.98 26.00
C ILE A 225 -1.68 -20.86 24.99
N LEU A 226 -1.83 -22.18 25.16
CA LEU A 226 -1.32 -23.18 24.24
C LEU A 226 -2.28 -23.33 23.05
N GLN A 227 -1.76 -23.18 21.84
CA GLN A 227 -2.52 -23.29 20.60
C GLN A 227 -1.99 -24.47 19.78
N CYS A 228 -2.89 -25.40 19.44
CA CYS A 228 -2.59 -26.46 18.47
C CYS A 228 -2.85 -25.91 17.06
N VAL A 229 -1.79 -25.64 16.30
CA VAL A 229 -1.88 -24.99 14.99
C VAL A 229 -1.75 -26.02 13.87
N ASN A 230 -2.67 -25.98 12.91
CA ASN A 230 -2.59 -26.75 11.67
C ASN A 230 -2.81 -25.82 10.48
N ILE A 231 -1.91 -25.85 9.51
CA ILE A 231 -2.02 -25.08 8.26
C ILE A 231 -2.62 -26.00 7.20
N VAL A 232 -3.84 -25.69 6.76
CA VAL A 232 -4.56 -26.51 5.77
C VAL A 232 -4.24 -26.03 4.37
N GLN A 233 -3.58 -26.89 3.58
CA GLN A 233 -3.34 -26.71 2.15
C GLN A 233 -3.97 -27.83 1.31
N SER A 234 -4.13 -29.03 1.89
CA SER A 234 -4.58 -30.21 1.17
C SER A 234 -6.03 -30.09 0.70
N GLY A 235 -6.26 -30.31 -0.60
CA GLY A 235 -7.59 -30.28 -1.20
C GLY A 235 -8.15 -28.89 -1.54
N LEU A 236 -7.36 -27.82 -1.37
CA LEU A 236 -7.74 -26.45 -1.73
C LEU A 236 -7.42 -26.08 -3.19
N GLY A 237 -7.10 -27.07 -4.03
CA GLY A 237 -6.40 -26.86 -5.29
C GLY A 237 -4.93 -26.57 -5.02
N ASP A 238 -4.06 -26.76 -6.02
CA ASP A 238 -2.82 -26.01 -6.02
C ASP A 238 -3.19 -24.51 -5.94
N ASP A 239 -2.33 -23.71 -5.32
CA ASP A 239 -2.35 -22.24 -5.38
C ASP A 239 -2.84 -21.81 -6.78
N PRO A 240 -3.61 -20.73 -6.97
CA PRO A 240 -3.62 -20.05 -8.26
C PRO A 240 -2.24 -19.44 -8.56
N SER A 241 -1.15 -20.23 -8.46
CA SER A 241 -0.15 -20.21 -9.50
C SER A 241 -0.89 -20.58 -10.78
N LEU A 242 -1.24 -19.55 -11.56
CA LEU A 242 -1.28 -19.60 -13.02
C LEU A 242 -0.55 -20.85 -13.52
N ASP A 243 -1.25 -21.77 -14.19
CA ASP A 243 -0.76 -22.85 -15.07
C ASP A 243 0.79 -23.01 -15.16
N TYR A 244 1.47 -23.19 -14.03
CA TYR A 244 2.90 -23.40 -14.02
C TYR A 244 3.05 -24.90 -14.00
N ASP A 245 3.09 -25.44 -15.21
CA ASP A 245 3.30 -26.84 -15.44
C ASP A 245 4.53 -27.30 -14.64
N LYS A 246 4.33 -28.11 -13.59
CA LYS A 246 5.43 -28.72 -12.84
C LYS A 246 6.24 -29.70 -13.71
N SER A 247 5.79 -30.00 -14.93
CA SER A 247 6.62 -30.67 -15.95
C SER A 247 7.66 -29.73 -16.58
N GLN A 248 7.50 -28.41 -16.45
CA GLN A 248 8.51 -27.39 -16.78
C GLN A 248 9.39 -26.99 -15.59
N THR A 249 9.02 -27.32 -14.35
CA THR A 249 10.01 -27.33 -13.27
C THR A 249 10.96 -28.49 -13.52
N ARG A 250 12.15 -28.16 -14.03
CA ARG A 250 13.33 -29.04 -14.08
C ARG A 250 13.33 -29.91 -12.82
N LYS A 251 13.31 -31.24 -13.00
CA LYS A 251 13.65 -32.15 -11.90
C LYS A 251 14.94 -31.61 -11.30
N GLN A 252 14.89 -31.26 -10.03
CA GLN A 252 16.02 -30.81 -9.26
C GLN A 252 16.97 -32.00 -9.10
N GLY A 253 17.74 -32.25 -10.14
CA GLY A 253 18.88 -33.15 -10.14
C GLY A 253 20.12 -32.31 -9.90
N ASP A 254 20.71 -32.47 -8.72
CA ASP A 254 22.13 -32.36 -8.34
C ASP A 254 23.11 -31.44 -9.11
N ASP A 255 22.66 -30.36 -9.73
CA ASP A 255 23.55 -29.30 -10.23
C ASP A 255 22.98 -27.92 -9.85
N ASP A 256 23.51 -27.36 -8.76
CA ASP A 256 23.16 -26.07 -8.14
C ASP A 256 23.60 -24.88 -9.02
N SER A 257 23.01 -24.73 -10.21
CA SER A 257 23.10 -23.49 -10.96
C SER A 257 21.74 -23.10 -11.57
N VAL A 258 21.11 -22.09 -10.96
CA VAL A 258 19.98 -21.38 -11.57
C VAL A 258 20.50 -20.77 -12.89
N PRO A 259 19.89 -21.05 -14.05
CA PRO A 259 20.53 -20.83 -15.36
C PRO A 259 20.76 -19.35 -15.71
N TYR A 260 20.05 -18.42 -15.05
CA TYR A 260 20.17 -16.98 -15.32
C TYR A 260 20.20 -16.21 -14.00
N ILE A 261 21.40 -15.96 -13.45
CA ILE A 261 21.59 -15.06 -12.30
C ILE A 261 22.37 -13.84 -12.79
N ILE A 262 21.75 -12.66 -12.68
CA ILE A 262 22.47 -11.40 -12.88
C ILE A 262 23.15 -11.06 -11.56
N LYS A 263 24.47 -11.30 -11.49
CA LYS A 263 25.30 -10.94 -10.34
C LYS A 263 25.76 -9.50 -10.50
N ASP A 264 25.05 -8.57 -9.87
CA ASP A 264 25.45 -7.17 -9.80
C ASP A 264 25.22 -6.56 -8.42
N THR A 265 25.67 -5.31 -8.27
CA THR A 265 25.54 -4.54 -7.04
C THR A 265 24.24 -3.74 -6.98
N PHE A 266 23.37 -3.81 -8.00
CA PHE A 266 22.18 -2.96 -8.11
C PHE A 266 21.25 -3.09 -6.89
N ILE A 267 20.99 -4.32 -6.46
CA ILE A 267 20.13 -4.59 -5.29
C ILE A 267 20.75 -4.03 -4.01
N LYS A 268 22.06 -4.17 -3.85
CA LYS A 268 22.77 -3.64 -2.68
C LYS A 268 22.73 -2.11 -2.66
N GLU A 269 23.03 -1.49 -3.79
CA GLU A 269 23.06 -0.02 -3.91
C GLU A 269 21.68 0.61 -3.73
N THR A 270 20.61 -0.01 -4.26
CA THR A 270 19.23 0.46 -4.08
C THR A 270 18.75 0.30 -2.64
N LEU A 271 19.13 -0.78 -1.96
CA LEU A 271 18.81 -1.00 -0.55
C LEU A 271 19.55 -0.02 0.37
N ASP A 272 20.83 0.26 0.09
CA ASP A 272 21.59 1.26 0.83
C ASP A 272 21.07 2.69 0.57
N PHE A 273 20.62 2.98 -0.66
CA PHE A 273 19.93 4.22 -0.99
C PHE A 273 18.63 4.39 -0.17
N TYR A 274 17.81 3.35 -0.08
CA TYR A 274 16.56 3.37 0.69
C TYR A 274 16.80 3.58 2.20
N LYS A 275 17.84 2.95 2.77
CA LYS A 275 18.25 3.19 4.16
C LYS A 275 18.62 4.65 4.39
N MET A 276 19.36 5.26 3.46
CA MET A 276 19.74 6.67 3.56
C MET A 276 18.50 7.58 3.52
N LEU A 277 17.54 7.33 2.62
CA LEU A 277 16.27 8.06 2.57
C LEU A 277 15.50 7.96 3.89
N THR A 278 15.43 6.77 4.47
CA THR A 278 14.74 6.54 5.75
C THR A 278 15.41 7.32 6.88
N SER A 279 16.74 7.34 6.91
CA SER A 279 17.52 8.13 7.87
C SER A 279 17.27 9.64 7.72
N MET A 280 17.24 10.15 6.48
CA MET A 280 16.94 11.56 6.21
C MET A 280 15.52 11.94 6.65
N HIS A 281 14.52 11.11 6.36
CA HIS A 281 13.14 11.35 6.81
C HIS A 281 13.02 11.34 8.34
N GLN A 282 13.74 10.44 9.02
CA GLN A 282 13.80 10.41 10.48
C GLN A 282 14.46 11.68 11.04
N PHE A 283 15.57 12.11 10.44
CA PHE A 283 16.25 13.36 10.81
C PHE A 283 15.33 14.57 10.71
N ILE A 284 14.56 14.70 9.61
CA ILE A 284 13.57 15.78 9.43
C ILE A 284 12.57 15.83 10.59
N LYS A 285 12.08 14.66 11.05
CA LYS A 285 11.12 14.58 12.16
C LYS A 285 11.72 15.05 13.48
N GLU A 286 12.98 14.73 13.73
CA GLU A 286 13.69 15.10 14.95
C GLU A 286 13.99 16.61 15.00
N ILE A 287 14.45 17.19 13.88
CA ILE A 287 14.82 18.61 13.83
C ILE A 287 13.61 19.55 13.72
N LYS A 288 12.44 19.08 13.33
CA LYS A 288 11.26 19.93 13.03
C LYS A 288 10.92 20.93 14.15
N SER A 289 10.94 20.49 15.40
CA SER A 289 10.64 21.34 16.56
C SER A 289 11.75 22.37 16.82
N PRO A 290 13.03 21.96 17.03
CA PRO A 290 14.11 22.91 17.32
C PRO A 290 14.46 23.83 16.13
N TYR A 291 14.22 23.39 14.89
CA TYR A 291 14.49 24.17 13.67
C TYR A 291 13.49 25.32 13.47
N LEU A 292 12.22 25.13 13.86
CA LEU A 292 11.16 26.13 13.68
C LEU A 292 10.98 27.09 14.87
N ALA A 293 11.72 26.88 15.97
CA ALA A 293 11.68 27.74 17.16
C ALA A 293 12.29 29.13 16.88
N ILE A 294 11.66 30.18 17.42
CA ILE A 294 12.12 31.58 17.33
C ILE A 294 13.11 31.83 18.46
N ASN A 295 14.26 32.43 18.16
CA ASN A 295 15.21 32.88 19.18
C ASN A 295 14.82 34.31 19.55
N ASP A 296 14.50 34.52 20.82
CA ASP A 296 14.42 35.84 21.43
C ASP A 296 15.72 35.97 22.24
N ASP A 297 16.59 36.93 21.90
CA ASP A 297 17.90 37.11 22.55
C ASP A 297 17.77 37.39 24.06
N SER A 298 16.56 37.67 24.54
CA SER A 298 16.24 37.88 25.95
C SER A 298 15.93 36.60 26.75
N ASN A 299 15.61 35.48 26.10
CA ASN A 299 15.31 34.20 26.76
C ASN A 299 15.67 33.02 25.86
N ALA A 300 16.88 32.46 26.07
CA ALA A 300 17.28 31.19 25.49
C ALA A 300 16.37 30.06 26.01
N VAL A 301 15.28 29.80 25.31
CA VAL A 301 14.44 28.63 25.54
C VAL A 301 15.32 27.40 25.27
N VAL A 302 15.51 26.57 26.31
CA VAL A 302 16.30 25.33 26.25
C VAL A 302 15.80 24.48 25.06
N GLY A 303 16.61 24.41 24.00
CA GLY A 303 16.35 23.57 22.82
C GLY A 303 16.09 24.30 21.49
N SER A 304 16.21 25.63 21.40
CA SER A 304 16.22 26.33 20.11
C SER A 304 17.61 26.31 19.45
N LEU A 305 17.65 26.08 18.13
CA LEU A 305 18.91 26.11 17.37
C LEU A 305 19.30 27.55 17.02
N SER A 306 20.60 27.86 17.03
CA SER A 306 21.08 29.17 16.56
C SER A 306 20.78 29.37 15.07
N ILE A 307 20.78 30.61 14.60
CA ILE A 307 20.59 30.93 13.17
C ILE A 307 21.69 30.27 12.31
N GLN A 308 22.92 30.17 12.86
CA GLN A 308 24.06 29.54 12.22
C GLN A 308 23.88 28.02 12.13
N ASP A 309 23.39 27.37 13.19
CA ASP A 309 23.10 25.93 13.18
C ASP A 309 22.00 25.57 12.18
N LYS A 310 20.96 26.40 12.09
CA LYS A 310 19.88 26.21 11.11
C LYS A 310 20.40 26.34 9.67
N ASN A 311 21.26 27.32 9.40
CA ASN A 311 21.88 27.49 8.08
C ASN A 311 22.80 26.32 7.73
N LYS A 312 23.56 25.80 8.70
CA LYS A 312 24.40 24.62 8.52
C LYS A 312 23.57 23.37 8.21
N ILE A 313 22.42 23.19 8.85
CA ILE A 313 21.48 22.10 8.56
C ILE A 313 20.96 22.20 7.12
N ASP A 314 20.60 23.41 6.66
CA ASP A 314 20.13 23.65 5.29
C ASP A 314 21.21 23.27 4.27
N GLU A 315 22.46 23.68 4.51
CA GLU A 315 23.59 23.35 3.64
C GLU A 315 23.86 21.83 3.61
N GLU A 316 23.97 21.19 4.77
CA GLU A 316 24.23 19.75 4.87
C GLU A 316 23.12 18.91 4.23
N PHE A 317 21.86 19.31 4.41
CA PHE A 317 20.72 18.62 3.83
C PHE A 317 20.69 18.77 2.31
N ASN A 318 20.90 19.98 1.79
CA ASN A 318 20.97 20.24 0.35
C ASN A 318 22.09 19.45 -0.32
N VAL A 319 23.28 19.39 0.30
CA VAL A 319 24.41 18.58 -0.21
C VAL A 319 24.04 17.09 -0.25
N LYS A 320 23.40 16.56 0.81
CA LYS A 320 22.95 15.16 0.84
C LYS A 320 21.91 14.86 -0.24
N ILE A 321 20.92 15.74 -0.43
CA ILE A 321 19.91 15.59 -1.49
C ILE A 321 20.56 15.59 -2.87
N GLN A 322 21.50 16.50 -3.13
CA GLN A 322 22.23 16.55 -4.40
C GLN A 322 23.05 15.27 -4.64
N GLN A 323 23.69 14.73 -3.61
CA GLN A 323 24.40 13.45 -3.71
C GLN A 323 23.45 12.30 -4.02
N MET A 324 22.25 12.29 -3.42
CA MET A 324 21.23 11.28 -3.67
C MET A 324 20.69 11.36 -5.10
N TYR A 325 20.38 12.55 -5.62
CA TYR A 325 19.99 12.68 -7.03
C TYR A 325 21.10 12.20 -7.97
N LYS A 326 22.36 12.57 -7.73
CA LYS A 326 23.51 12.08 -8.52
C LYS A 326 23.63 10.55 -8.47
N LYS A 327 23.46 9.94 -7.31
CA LYS A 327 23.49 8.48 -7.14
C LYS A 327 22.34 7.81 -7.89
N LEU A 328 21.15 8.40 -7.88
CA LEU A 328 20.00 7.90 -8.63
C LEU A 328 20.23 7.97 -10.15
N THR A 329 20.76 9.09 -10.67
CA THR A 329 21.15 9.22 -12.08
C THR A 329 22.21 8.19 -12.47
N HIS A 330 23.15 7.87 -11.57
CA HIS A 330 24.14 6.83 -11.81
C HIS A 330 23.50 5.44 -11.93
N LEU A 331 22.55 5.10 -11.05
CA LEU A 331 21.80 3.84 -11.10
C LEU A 331 20.93 3.73 -12.36
N GLU A 332 20.33 4.83 -12.80
CA GLU A 332 19.59 4.88 -14.06
C GLU A 332 20.50 4.67 -15.27
N THR A 333 21.66 5.36 -15.30
CA THR A 333 22.65 5.18 -16.37
C THR A 333 23.17 3.75 -16.42
N TYR A 334 23.38 3.12 -15.25
CA TYR A 334 23.76 1.71 -15.15
C TYR A 334 22.70 0.79 -15.75
N GLU A 335 21.43 1.04 -15.44
CA GLU A 335 20.29 0.28 -15.94
C GLU A 335 20.12 0.43 -17.47
N SER A 336 20.32 1.63 -18.01
CA SER A 336 20.30 1.91 -19.44
C SER A 336 21.44 1.19 -20.18
N LYS A 337 22.67 1.25 -19.66
CA LYS A 337 23.82 0.52 -20.23
C LYS A 337 23.62 -0.99 -20.20
N ARG A 338 22.97 -1.52 -19.16
CA ARG A 338 22.63 -2.95 -19.13
C ARG A 338 21.64 -3.30 -20.23
N GLN A 339 20.60 -2.49 -20.44
CA GLN A 339 19.63 -2.71 -21.52
C GLN A 339 20.30 -2.69 -22.90
N GLU A 340 21.21 -1.74 -23.14
CA GLU A 340 22.01 -1.69 -24.38
C GLU A 340 22.84 -2.97 -24.57
N LEU A 341 23.51 -3.44 -23.52
CA LEU A 341 24.27 -4.70 -23.55
C LEU A 341 23.37 -5.91 -23.78
N THR A 342 22.24 -6.01 -23.09
CA THR A 342 21.26 -7.09 -23.29
C THR A 342 20.76 -7.11 -24.73
N ASN A 343 20.41 -5.96 -25.29
CA ASN A 343 19.94 -5.83 -26.67
C ASN A 343 21.05 -6.14 -27.69
N SER A 344 22.31 -5.84 -27.37
CA SER A 344 23.44 -6.21 -28.23
C SER A 344 23.74 -7.71 -28.22
N ILE A 345 23.49 -8.38 -27.09
CA ILE A 345 23.68 -9.83 -26.93
C ILE A 345 22.59 -10.60 -27.69
N SER A 346 21.34 -10.13 -27.67
CA SER A 346 20.25 -10.71 -28.47
C SER A 346 20.37 -10.37 -29.96
N GLY A 347 21.00 -9.26 -30.34
CA GLY A 347 21.26 -8.88 -31.73
C GLY A 347 22.47 -9.56 -32.40
N GLY A 348 23.24 -10.38 -31.68
CA GLY A 348 24.47 -11.01 -32.18
C GLY A 348 24.28 -12.24 -33.07
N SER A 349 23.04 -12.64 -33.37
CA SER A 349 22.74 -13.85 -34.15
C SER A 349 21.75 -13.60 -35.29
N SER A 350 21.89 -12.49 -36.02
CA SER A 350 21.37 -12.36 -37.39
C SER A 350 21.87 -11.06 -38.01
N GLY A 351 22.75 -11.16 -39.00
CA GLY A 351 23.18 -10.01 -39.79
C GLY A 351 22.04 -9.47 -40.66
N GLY A 352 21.99 -8.14 -40.82
CA GLY A 352 21.10 -7.47 -41.76
C GLY A 352 20.29 -6.38 -41.08
N GLY A 353 20.66 -5.11 -41.29
CA GLY A 353 20.06 -3.98 -40.61
C GLY A 353 18.60 -3.74 -40.98
N HIS A 354 17.80 -3.38 -39.98
CA HIS A 354 16.74 -2.39 -40.08
C HIS A 354 16.54 -1.68 -38.74
N SER A 355 16.48 -0.35 -38.82
CA SER A 355 16.28 0.62 -37.77
C SER A 355 14.89 0.55 -37.12
N HIS A 356 14.83 0.82 -35.81
CA HIS A 356 13.67 1.33 -35.05
C HIS A 356 12.28 0.81 -35.47
N GLY A 357 11.96 -0.43 -35.09
CA GLY A 357 10.62 -1.00 -35.25
C GLY A 357 10.49 -2.50 -34.93
N GLY A 358 11.48 -3.10 -34.27
CA GLY A 358 11.68 -4.55 -34.22
C GLY A 358 10.91 -5.32 -33.13
N TRP A 359 9.66 -4.96 -32.84
CA TRP A 359 8.76 -5.85 -32.08
C TRP A 359 7.49 -6.19 -32.86
N LEU A 360 6.96 -5.23 -33.63
CA LEU A 360 5.79 -5.46 -34.51
C LEU A 360 6.10 -6.37 -35.71
N GLY A 361 7.35 -6.42 -36.18
CA GLY A 361 7.74 -7.24 -37.34
C GLY A 361 7.90 -8.73 -37.06
N SER A 362 8.26 -9.13 -35.84
CA SER A 362 8.44 -10.54 -35.48
C SER A 362 7.15 -11.21 -35.03
N ILE A 363 6.20 -10.45 -34.46
CA ILE A 363 4.92 -10.99 -33.96
C ILE A 363 3.81 -11.04 -35.04
N LEU A 364 3.96 -10.32 -36.17
CA LEU A 364 2.98 -10.36 -37.27
C LEU A 364 3.30 -11.34 -38.40
N GLY A 365 4.28 -12.24 -38.23
CA GLY A 365 4.46 -13.35 -39.17
C GLY A 365 5.90 -13.84 -39.37
N ALA A 366 6.62 -14.14 -38.29
CA ALA A 366 7.81 -14.99 -38.35
C ALA A 366 7.77 -16.00 -37.20
N ASP A 367 7.94 -17.27 -37.51
CA ASP A 367 7.69 -18.46 -36.69
C ASP A 367 8.69 -18.69 -35.52
N ASP A 368 9.17 -17.64 -34.84
CA ASP A 368 10.13 -17.79 -33.73
C ASP A 368 9.51 -17.37 -32.38
N GLU A 369 9.24 -18.36 -31.51
CA GLU A 369 8.92 -18.13 -30.10
C GLU A 369 10.08 -17.41 -29.40
N PRO A 370 9.83 -16.35 -28.60
CA PRO A 370 10.88 -15.63 -27.88
C PRO A 370 11.57 -16.57 -26.88
N SER A 371 12.89 -16.56 -26.88
CA SER A 371 13.70 -17.42 -26.00
C SER A 371 13.47 -17.08 -24.52
N ASP A 372 13.44 -18.10 -23.65
CA ASP A 372 13.32 -17.96 -22.18
C ASP A 372 14.29 -16.91 -21.60
N GLN A 373 15.46 -16.77 -22.22
CA GLN A 373 16.49 -15.80 -21.86
C GLN A 373 16.03 -14.35 -22.11
N GLU A 374 15.35 -14.08 -23.22
CA GLU A 374 14.84 -12.76 -23.57
C GLU A 374 13.68 -12.34 -22.66
N ILE A 375 12.81 -13.30 -22.32
CA ILE A 375 11.70 -13.09 -21.37
C ILE A 375 12.25 -12.74 -19.98
N TYR A 376 13.28 -13.46 -19.52
CA TYR A 376 13.93 -13.19 -18.24
C TYR A 376 14.53 -11.78 -18.17
N TYR A 377 15.32 -11.37 -19.17
CA TYR A 377 15.94 -10.05 -19.18
C TYR A 377 14.90 -8.92 -19.30
N THR A 378 13.84 -9.13 -20.08
CA THR A 378 12.74 -8.16 -20.22
C THR A 378 12.00 -7.98 -18.90
N THR A 379 11.64 -9.08 -18.24
CA THR A 379 10.98 -9.06 -16.93
C THR A 379 11.84 -8.38 -15.87
N MET A 380 13.13 -8.70 -15.83
CA MET A 380 14.08 -8.08 -14.89
C MET A 380 14.22 -6.57 -15.13
N THR A 381 14.22 -6.14 -16.39
CA THR A 381 14.26 -4.72 -16.76
C THR A 381 13.04 -3.96 -16.26
N ILE A 382 11.85 -4.53 -16.43
CA ILE A 382 10.60 -3.94 -15.94
C ILE A 382 10.67 -3.80 -14.41
N HIS A 383 11.05 -4.88 -13.71
CA HIS A 383 11.10 -4.88 -12.25
C HIS A 383 12.05 -3.81 -11.69
N ARG A 384 13.26 -3.70 -12.24
CA ARG A 384 14.27 -2.74 -11.77
C ARG A 384 13.91 -1.30 -12.08
N LYS A 385 13.27 -1.02 -13.22
CA LYS A 385 12.73 0.31 -13.51
C LYS A 385 11.67 0.75 -12.49
N GLN A 386 10.81 -0.15 -12.04
CA GLN A 386 9.82 0.17 -11.00
C GLN A 386 10.50 0.49 -9.65
N ILE A 387 11.58 -0.20 -9.31
CA ILE A 387 12.37 0.10 -8.10
C ILE A 387 12.96 1.52 -8.19
N LEU A 388 13.57 1.89 -9.32
CA LEU A 388 14.13 3.24 -9.51
C LEU A 388 13.06 4.32 -9.42
N ARG A 389 11.89 4.09 -10.03
CA ARG A 389 10.74 5.00 -9.94
C ARG A 389 10.27 5.19 -8.51
N PHE A 390 10.12 4.11 -7.75
CA PHE A 390 9.73 4.17 -6.33
C PHE A 390 10.74 4.97 -5.48
N LEU A 391 12.04 4.73 -5.70
CA LEU A 391 13.11 5.47 -5.01
C LEU A 391 13.08 6.96 -5.34
N MET A 392 12.81 7.31 -6.61
CA MET A 392 12.66 8.70 -7.04
C MET A 392 11.46 9.38 -6.36
N GLU A 393 10.28 8.76 -6.40
CA GLU A 393 9.07 9.30 -5.78
C GLU A 393 9.27 9.51 -4.27
N THR A 394 9.98 8.59 -3.61
CA THR A 394 10.31 8.70 -2.18
C THR A 394 11.31 9.83 -1.92
N LEU A 395 12.36 9.98 -2.72
CA LEU A 395 13.32 11.10 -2.61
C LEU A 395 12.62 12.45 -2.78
N ASN A 396 11.74 12.56 -3.77
CA ASN A 396 10.93 13.75 -4.01
C ASN A 396 10.04 14.09 -2.81
N HIS A 397 9.45 13.08 -2.18
CA HIS A 397 8.62 13.29 -0.99
C HIS A 397 9.44 13.86 0.18
N VAL A 398 10.60 13.25 0.47
CA VAL A 398 11.51 13.71 1.54
C VAL A 398 12.02 15.14 1.26
N ASN A 399 12.34 15.47 0.01
CA ASN A 399 12.76 16.81 -0.37
C ASN A 399 11.64 17.84 -0.11
N LYS A 400 10.41 17.55 -0.58
CA LYS A 400 9.25 18.43 -0.37
C LYS A 400 8.93 18.66 1.11
N GLU A 401 9.12 17.65 1.96
CA GLU A 401 8.92 17.82 3.40
C GLU A 401 9.93 18.79 4.01
N PHE A 402 11.19 18.73 3.60
CA PHE A 402 12.22 19.66 4.06
C PHE A 402 12.03 21.07 3.50
N ASP A 403 11.70 21.20 2.20
CA ASP A 403 11.40 22.47 1.55
C ASP A 403 10.27 23.21 2.28
N ALA A 404 9.22 22.48 2.68
CA ALA A 404 8.11 23.04 3.44
C ALA A 404 8.53 23.57 4.83
N LEU A 405 9.54 22.96 5.47
CA LEU A 405 10.11 23.46 6.73
C LEU A 405 10.94 24.72 6.50
N GLN A 406 11.81 24.71 5.49
CA GLN A 406 12.65 25.85 5.14
C GLN A 406 11.80 27.08 4.77
N HIS A 407 10.76 26.88 3.94
CA HIS A 407 9.82 27.95 3.61
C HIS A 407 9.10 28.54 4.84
N LYS A 408 8.67 27.70 5.78
CA LYS A 408 8.03 28.17 7.02
C LYS A 408 9.00 28.97 7.88
N ARG A 409 10.26 28.54 7.99
CA ARG A 409 11.31 29.28 8.70
C ARG A 409 11.55 30.64 8.06
N LEU A 410 11.82 30.68 6.75
CA LEU A 410 12.11 31.93 6.03
C LEU A 410 10.94 32.93 6.08
N THR A 411 9.71 32.43 6.00
CA THR A 411 8.50 33.27 6.11
C THR A 411 8.38 33.88 7.50
N ARG A 412 8.68 33.12 8.56
CA ARG A 412 8.69 33.63 9.94
C ARG A 412 9.80 34.65 10.17
N GLU A 413 10.99 34.41 9.65
CA GLU A 413 12.10 35.38 9.71
C GLU A 413 11.75 36.68 8.99
N LYS A 414 11.09 36.62 7.83
CA LYS A 414 10.58 37.81 7.14
C LYS A 414 9.56 38.57 7.97
N GLN A 415 8.61 37.87 8.59
CA GLN A 415 7.60 38.48 9.47
C GLN A 415 8.24 39.15 10.70
N LEU A 416 9.20 38.49 11.34
CA LEU A 416 9.92 39.06 12.48
C LEU A 416 10.75 40.30 12.08
N ASN A 417 11.44 40.25 10.94
CA ASN A 417 12.16 41.42 10.44
C ASN A 417 11.22 42.59 10.12
N LEU A 418 10.06 42.33 9.52
CA LEU A 418 9.04 43.35 9.25
C LEU A 418 8.49 43.97 10.54
N LEU A 419 8.24 43.14 11.57
CA LEU A 419 7.80 43.60 12.89
C LEU A 419 8.88 44.45 13.59
N ASN A 420 10.16 44.07 13.48
CA ASN A 420 11.24 44.90 14.01
C ASN A 420 11.32 46.25 13.29
N PHE A 421 11.18 46.29 11.96
CA PHE A 421 11.11 47.57 11.22
C PHE A 421 9.90 48.41 11.61
N GLN A 422 8.77 47.76 11.90
CA GLN A 422 7.56 48.44 12.35
C GLN A 422 7.70 48.99 13.77
N ASN A 423 8.38 48.27 14.67
CA ASN A 423 8.77 48.78 15.99
C ASN A 423 9.77 49.94 15.89
N PHE A 424 10.71 49.91 14.94
CA PHE A 424 11.60 51.06 14.68
C PHE A 424 10.85 52.30 14.14
N LEU A 425 9.70 52.11 13.50
CA LEU A 425 8.82 53.19 13.04
C LEU A 425 7.79 53.61 14.10
N GLU A 426 7.49 52.75 15.07
CA GLU A 426 6.62 53.05 16.22
C GLU A 426 7.39 53.66 17.40
N ASP A 427 8.72 53.52 17.46
CA ASP A 427 9.57 54.21 18.44
C ASP A 427 9.89 55.68 18.04
N GLU A 428 9.50 56.11 16.83
CA GLU A 428 9.43 57.52 16.42
C GLU A 428 7.95 57.96 16.34
N ASP A 429 7.27 58.07 17.49
CA ASP A 429 6.49 59.28 17.82
C ASP A 429 5.71 59.13 19.14
N LEU A 430 6.20 59.82 20.17
CA LEU A 430 5.34 60.60 21.05
C LEU A 430 4.69 61.71 20.21
N ASN A 431 3.53 61.44 19.60
CA ASN A 431 2.37 62.33 19.59
C ASN A 431 1.26 61.79 18.68
N ASP A 432 0.20 61.31 19.32
CA ASP A 432 -1.14 61.26 18.74
C ASP A 432 -1.61 62.69 18.40
N GLU A 433 -1.58 63.07 17.11
CA GLU A 433 -2.64 63.94 16.57
C GLU A 433 -2.82 63.68 15.06
N PHE A 434 -3.77 62.79 14.78
CA PHE A 434 -4.29 62.50 13.44
C PHE A 434 -5.04 63.72 12.89
N ALA A 435 -4.55 64.33 11.80
CA ALA A 435 -5.40 65.11 10.90
C ALA A 435 -4.85 65.09 9.46
N ASP A 436 -5.62 64.44 8.58
CA ASP A 436 -5.70 64.54 7.12
C ASP A 436 -4.64 65.37 6.39
N ILE A 437 -3.89 64.76 5.46
CA ILE A 437 -3.51 65.38 4.19
C ILE A 437 -3.40 64.29 3.10
N ASP A 438 -4.48 64.17 2.35
CA ASP A 438 -4.54 63.52 1.04
C ASP A 438 -4.62 64.63 -0.01
N GLN A 439 -3.60 65.50 -0.08
CA GLN A 439 -3.44 66.51 -1.12
C GLN A 439 -2.11 67.26 -0.92
N TYR A 440 -1.15 67.05 -1.81
CA TYR A 440 -0.37 68.10 -2.49
C TYR A 440 0.85 67.45 -3.14
N SER A 441 0.65 67.09 -4.40
CA SER A 441 1.74 67.07 -5.38
C SER A 441 2.35 68.48 -5.43
N SER A 442 3.69 68.51 -5.36
CA SER A 442 4.57 69.51 -6.00
C SER A 442 4.25 70.99 -5.78
N THR A 443 4.91 71.68 -4.85
CA THR A 443 5.53 73.01 -5.09
C THR A 443 6.33 73.53 -3.88
N GLN A 444 7.47 74.18 -4.16
CA GLN A 444 8.28 75.09 -3.30
C GLN A 444 9.12 74.39 -2.21
N LEU A 445 10.47 74.39 -2.16
CA LEU A 445 11.49 75.31 -2.66
C LEU A 445 11.11 76.79 -2.49
N ALA A 446 11.08 77.25 -1.25
CA ALA A 446 11.80 78.43 -0.75
C ALA A 446 11.10 79.04 0.48
N ALA A 447 11.93 79.29 1.51
CA ALA A 447 11.74 80.24 2.62
C ALA A 447 10.61 79.98 3.62
N VAL A 448 10.98 79.88 4.90
CA VAL A 448 10.60 80.84 5.96
C VAL A 448 11.47 80.54 7.20
N GLN A 449 12.15 81.59 7.68
CA GLN A 449 12.75 81.70 9.00
C GLN A 449 11.63 82.00 10.01
N ASP A 450 11.57 81.30 11.15
CA ASP A 450 11.62 81.91 12.48
C ASP A 450 11.45 80.83 13.57
N GLY A 451 11.99 81.13 14.75
CA GLY A 451 12.42 80.16 15.74
C GLY A 451 11.34 79.50 16.58
N GLU A 452 11.67 78.32 17.10
CA GLU A 452 11.74 78.09 18.54
C GLU A 452 12.79 77.00 18.83
N HIS A 453 13.66 77.28 19.79
CA HIS A 453 14.78 76.45 20.20
C HIS A 453 14.30 75.16 20.86
N ILE A 454 14.59 74.02 20.24
CA ILE A 454 14.82 72.76 20.96
C ILE A 454 16.32 72.49 20.81
N GLU A 455 17.05 72.56 21.93
CA GLU A 455 18.46 72.18 22.01
C GLU A 455 18.59 70.69 21.65
N GLN A 456 18.87 70.39 20.39
CA GLN A 456 19.49 69.12 20.02
C GLN A 456 20.98 69.26 20.34
N GLU A 457 21.45 68.54 21.37
CA GLU A 457 22.89 68.39 21.60
C GLU A 457 23.56 67.96 20.28
N PRO A 458 24.65 68.62 19.84
CA PRO A 458 25.33 68.20 18.64
C PRO A 458 25.97 66.84 18.92
N ILE A 459 25.46 65.79 18.27
CA ILE A 459 26.05 64.44 18.23
C ILE A 459 27.57 64.61 18.05
N SER A 460 28.35 64.09 18.98
CA SER A 460 29.80 64.29 18.94
C SER A 460 30.36 63.65 17.65
N GLN A 461 31.41 64.23 17.07
CA GLN A 461 32.04 63.66 15.86
C GLN A 461 32.46 62.19 16.06
N GLN A 462 32.71 61.75 17.29
CA GLN A 462 33.00 60.35 17.61
C GLN A 462 31.76 59.45 17.50
N GLN A 463 30.60 59.89 17.97
CA GLN A 463 29.35 59.13 17.87
C GLN A 463 28.89 59.01 16.41
N LEU A 464 29.09 60.04 15.59
CA LEU A 464 28.78 59.98 14.17
C LEU A 464 29.67 58.96 13.43
N GLN A 465 30.94 58.89 13.80
CA GLN A 465 31.88 57.93 13.22
C GLN A 465 31.60 56.49 13.67
N GLU A 466 31.13 56.30 14.91
CA GLU A 466 30.69 55.01 15.43
C GLU A 466 29.40 54.54 14.74
N LEU A 467 28.42 55.43 14.57
CA LEU A 467 27.19 55.17 13.80
C LEU A 467 27.44 54.87 12.33
N GLU A 468 28.37 55.58 11.68
CA GLU A 468 28.78 55.27 10.30
C GLU A 468 29.45 53.89 10.21
N LEU A 469 30.26 53.54 11.21
CA LEU A 469 30.92 52.24 11.28
C LEU A 469 29.91 51.11 11.51
N GLU A 470 28.98 51.26 12.47
CA GLU A 470 27.90 50.32 12.73
C GLU A 470 26.98 50.15 11.50
N ASN A 471 26.61 51.24 10.84
CA ASN A 471 25.82 51.18 9.60
C ASN A 471 26.57 50.45 8.48
N SER A 472 27.88 50.70 8.34
CA SER A 472 28.69 50.01 7.35
C SER A 472 28.81 48.51 7.66
N GLU A 473 29.00 48.15 8.92
CA GLU A 473 29.07 46.77 9.39
C GLU A 473 27.73 46.07 9.18
N PHE A 474 26.62 46.72 9.52
CA PHE A 474 25.27 46.22 9.29
C PHE A 474 25.00 45.99 7.80
N LEU A 475 25.38 46.94 6.92
CA LEU A 475 25.26 46.78 5.47
C LEU A 475 26.10 45.60 4.96
N THR A 476 27.31 45.40 5.47
CA THR A 476 28.13 44.24 5.09
C THR A 476 27.50 42.93 5.56
N MET A 477 26.97 42.89 6.78
CA MET A 477 26.29 41.71 7.33
C MET A 477 25.02 41.37 6.52
N LYS A 478 24.21 42.38 6.17
CA LYS A 478 23.02 42.22 5.32
C LYS A 478 23.39 41.79 3.92
N THR A 479 24.44 42.36 3.33
CA THR A 479 24.94 41.95 2.00
C THR A 479 25.39 40.48 2.01
N ASN A 480 26.10 40.06 3.05
CA ASN A 480 26.50 38.65 3.23
C ASN A 480 25.29 37.72 3.40
N GLN A 481 24.25 38.13 4.15
CA GLN A 481 23.00 37.37 4.25
C GLN A 481 22.29 37.25 2.89
N PHE A 482 22.21 38.32 2.11
CA PHE A 482 21.63 38.30 0.77
C PHE A 482 22.37 37.35 -0.17
N GLN A 483 23.70 37.40 -0.19
CA GLN A 483 24.52 36.49 -0.99
C GLN A 483 24.32 35.01 -0.61
N GLN A 484 24.06 34.72 0.66
CA GLN A 484 23.74 33.35 1.11
C GLN A 484 22.36 32.90 0.61
N VAL A 485 21.35 33.76 0.69
CA VAL A 485 20.01 33.47 0.16
C VAL A 485 20.06 33.22 -1.35
N GLU A 486 20.86 34.01 -2.08
CA GLU A 486 21.06 33.84 -3.52
C GLU A 486 21.73 32.49 -3.85
N LYS A 487 22.75 32.06 -3.08
CA LYS A 487 23.37 30.74 -3.24
C LYS A 487 22.39 29.60 -3.00
N VAL A 488 21.56 29.70 -1.96
CA VAL A 488 20.51 28.71 -1.67
C VAL A 488 19.50 28.65 -2.82
N GLN A 489 19.01 29.80 -3.29
CA GLN A 489 18.08 29.88 -4.42
C GLN A 489 18.66 29.25 -5.69
N LYS A 490 19.94 29.50 -5.99
CA LYS A 490 20.62 28.88 -7.14
C LYS A 490 20.71 27.36 -6.99
N SER A 491 21.06 26.85 -5.81
CA SER A 491 21.12 25.41 -5.55
C SER A 491 19.75 24.72 -5.65
N ILE A 492 18.67 25.41 -5.27
CA ILE A 492 17.29 24.93 -5.39
C ILE A 492 16.89 24.85 -6.86
N LEU A 493 17.20 25.87 -7.66
CA LEU A 493 16.93 25.85 -9.10
C LEU A 493 17.65 24.68 -9.80
N ASP A 494 18.90 24.40 -9.42
CA ASP A 494 19.64 23.25 -9.93
C ASP A 494 18.97 21.92 -9.56
N ILE A 495 18.49 21.78 -8.31
CA ILE A 495 17.75 20.59 -7.86
C ILE A 495 16.43 20.43 -8.63
N ILE A 496 15.67 21.51 -8.81
CA ILE A 496 14.41 21.49 -9.55
C ILE A 496 14.65 21.10 -11.02
N ASN A 497 15.73 21.59 -11.63
CA ASN A 497 16.07 21.24 -13.00
C ASN A 497 16.40 19.74 -13.13
N ILE A 498 17.24 19.21 -12.23
CA ILE A 498 17.56 17.77 -12.16
C ILE A 498 16.29 16.93 -11.91
N GLN A 499 15.43 17.39 -11.01
CA GLN A 499 14.17 16.73 -10.68
C GLN A 499 13.23 16.67 -11.88
N ASN A 500 13.11 17.76 -12.63
CA ASN A 500 12.26 17.85 -13.82
C ASN A 500 12.80 16.94 -14.93
N GLU A 501 14.11 16.95 -15.18
CA GLU A 501 14.74 16.08 -16.17
C GLU A 501 14.51 14.60 -15.87
N LEU A 502 14.72 14.20 -14.61
CA LEU A 502 14.55 12.81 -14.19
C LEU A 502 13.08 12.39 -14.13
N SER A 503 12.18 13.27 -13.67
CA SER A 503 10.74 13.00 -13.69
C SER A 503 10.23 12.84 -15.12
N PHE A 504 10.73 13.66 -16.06
CA PHE A 504 10.40 13.54 -17.47
C PHE A 504 10.88 12.20 -18.04
N LYS A 505 12.13 11.79 -17.79
CA LYS A 505 12.67 10.49 -18.22
C LYS A 505 11.87 9.32 -17.67
N LEU A 506 11.54 9.34 -16.37
CA LEU A 506 10.79 8.26 -15.73
C LEU A 506 9.31 8.23 -16.13
N THR A 507 8.69 9.38 -16.40
CA THR A 507 7.30 9.44 -16.87
C THR A 507 7.20 8.95 -18.31
N SER A 508 8.09 9.40 -19.19
CA SER A 508 8.15 8.95 -20.59
C SER A 508 8.47 7.45 -20.69
N GLN A 509 9.42 6.95 -19.89
CA GLN A 509 9.69 5.52 -19.80
C GLN A 509 8.52 4.76 -19.13
N GLY A 510 7.84 5.35 -18.16
CA GLY A 510 6.70 4.77 -17.46
C GLY A 510 5.46 4.61 -18.33
N GLU A 511 5.20 5.56 -19.23
CA GLU A 511 4.15 5.47 -20.25
C GLU A 511 4.43 4.33 -21.24
N THR A 512 5.70 4.18 -21.64
CA THR A 512 6.15 3.06 -22.48
C THR A 512 5.93 1.71 -21.77
N ILE A 513 6.19 1.64 -20.46
CA ILE A 513 5.95 0.44 -19.64
C ILE A 513 4.45 0.18 -19.44
N GLY A 514 3.65 1.22 -19.25
CA GLY A 514 2.19 1.10 -19.13
C GLY A 514 1.58 0.49 -20.40
N ASN A 515 2.01 0.98 -21.55
CA ASN A 515 1.62 0.43 -22.85
C ASN A 515 2.11 -1.03 -23.02
N LEU A 516 3.34 -1.35 -22.58
CA LEU A 516 3.87 -2.72 -22.60
C LEU A 516 3.10 -3.66 -21.65
N MET A 517 2.69 -3.20 -20.46
CA MET A 517 1.88 -4.01 -19.52
C MET A 517 0.45 -4.21 -20.01
N GLU A 518 -0.16 -3.19 -20.60
CA GLU A 518 -1.49 -3.30 -21.19
C GLU A 518 -1.47 -4.27 -22.37
N THR A 519 -0.41 -4.22 -23.19
CA THR A 519 -0.26 -5.16 -24.30
C THR A 519 0.13 -6.56 -23.83
N HIS A 520 0.95 -6.70 -22.78
CA HIS A 520 1.24 -8.00 -22.15
C HIS A 520 -0.04 -8.64 -21.58
N SER A 521 -0.91 -7.84 -20.95
CA SER A 521 -2.20 -8.33 -20.45
C SER A 521 -3.10 -8.80 -21.60
N GLN A 522 -3.04 -8.16 -22.77
CA GLN A 522 -3.77 -8.61 -23.96
C GLN A 522 -3.18 -9.91 -24.52
N VAL A 523 -1.85 -10.02 -24.59
CA VAL A 523 -1.15 -11.23 -25.05
C VAL A 523 -1.40 -12.41 -24.11
N GLU A 524 -1.40 -12.20 -22.80
CA GLU A 524 -1.73 -13.23 -21.82
C GLU A 524 -3.16 -13.76 -22.01
N ILE A 525 -4.10 -12.86 -22.30
CA ILE A 525 -5.49 -13.22 -22.61
C ILE A 525 -5.57 -14.02 -23.93
N GLU A 526 -4.82 -13.64 -24.95
CA GLU A 526 -4.79 -14.34 -26.24
C GLU A 526 -4.13 -15.73 -26.15
N VAL A 527 -3.03 -15.85 -25.41
CA VAL A 527 -2.36 -17.12 -25.13
C VAL A 527 -3.24 -18.04 -24.29
N GLU A 528 -3.97 -17.51 -23.29
CA GLU A 528 -4.92 -18.29 -22.50
C GLU A 528 -6.09 -18.79 -23.36
N MET A 529 -6.59 -17.94 -24.29
CA MET A 529 -7.62 -18.35 -25.25
C MET A 529 -7.09 -19.37 -26.28
N GLY A 530 -5.86 -19.22 -26.75
CA GLY A 530 -5.16 -20.17 -27.61
C GLY A 530 -5.01 -21.54 -26.94
N ASN A 531 -4.52 -21.56 -25.69
CA ASN A 531 -4.38 -22.78 -24.89
C ASN A 531 -5.73 -23.44 -24.59
N LYS A 532 -6.79 -22.67 -24.30
CA LYS A 532 -8.16 -23.21 -24.18
C LYS A 532 -8.65 -23.84 -25.48
N THR A 533 -8.25 -23.29 -26.63
CA THR A 533 -8.63 -23.81 -27.95
C THR A 533 -7.85 -25.08 -28.28
N LEU A 534 -6.55 -25.12 -27.98
CA LEU A 534 -5.70 -26.30 -28.10
C LEU A 534 -6.20 -27.43 -27.20
N GLN A 535 -6.50 -27.18 -25.92
CA GLN A 535 -7.08 -28.18 -25.01
C GLN A 535 -8.44 -28.72 -25.49
N LYS A 536 -9.28 -27.84 -26.09
CA LYS A 536 -10.53 -28.28 -26.72
C LYS A 536 -10.26 -29.17 -27.94
N ALA A 537 -9.25 -28.87 -28.75
CA ALA A 537 -8.84 -29.70 -29.88
C ALA A 537 -8.26 -31.06 -29.43
N THR A 538 -7.42 -31.10 -28.40
CA THR A 538 -6.89 -32.36 -27.83
C THR A 538 -7.99 -33.22 -27.22
N LYS A 539 -8.96 -32.62 -26.51
CA LYS A 539 -10.13 -33.34 -25.96
C LYS A 539 -11.02 -33.91 -27.07
N LYS A 540 -11.19 -33.20 -28.18
CA LYS A 540 -11.90 -33.72 -29.36
C LYS A 540 -11.14 -34.91 -29.98
N ASN A 541 -9.82 -34.82 -30.08
CA ASN A 541 -9.00 -35.91 -30.63
C ASN A 541 -9.03 -37.17 -29.74
N LYS A 542 -8.95 -37.00 -28.41
CA LYS A 542 -9.07 -38.12 -27.44
C LYS A 542 -10.43 -38.82 -27.51
N ARG A 543 -11.52 -38.08 -27.75
CA ARG A 543 -12.85 -38.67 -27.95
C ARG A 543 -12.94 -39.46 -29.26
N GLY A 544 -12.36 -38.94 -30.35
CA GLY A 544 -12.28 -39.65 -31.62
C GLY A 544 -11.54 -40.98 -31.51
N ALA A 545 -10.36 -40.98 -30.86
CA ALA A 545 -9.57 -42.18 -30.63
C ALA A 545 -10.31 -43.23 -29.79
N ASN A 546 -10.97 -42.83 -28.70
CA ASN A 546 -11.76 -43.76 -27.87
C ASN A 546 -12.95 -44.37 -28.62
N LEU A 547 -13.58 -43.61 -29.52
CA LEU A 547 -14.71 -44.09 -30.30
C LEU A 547 -14.27 -45.14 -31.33
N LEU A 548 -13.08 -44.96 -31.91
CA LEU A 548 -12.45 -45.93 -32.82
C LEU A 548 -12.11 -47.24 -32.09
N VAL A 549 -11.55 -47.16 -30.88
CA VAL A 549 -11.27 -48.35 -30.05
C VAL A 549 -12.54 -49.12 -29.70
N ILE A 550 -13.61 -48.43 -29.31
CA ILE A 550 -14.91 -49.07 -29.01
C ILE A 550 -15.47 -49.77 -30.24
N LEU A 551 -15.41 -49.12 -31.41
CA LEU A 551 -15.84 -49.72 -32.67
C LEU A 551 -15.09 -51.02 -32.96
N CYS A 552 -13.76 -51.01 -32.84
CA CYS A 552 -12.93 -52.21 -33.06
C CYS A 552 -13.27 -53.35 -32.09
N VAL A 553 -13.50 -53.05 -30.81
CA VAL A 553 -13.89 -54.06 -29.81
C VAL A 553 -15.27 -54.63 -30.13
N THR A 554 -16.24 -53.79 -30.52
CA THR A 554 -17.59 -54.24 -30.86
C THR A 554 -17.60 -55.12 -32.11
N LEU A 555 -16.80 -54.76 -33.13
CA LEU A 555 -16.67 -55.57 -34.35
C LEU A 555 -16.00 -56.91 -34.04
N GLY A 556 -14.96 -56.93 -33.20
CA GLY A 556 -14.29 -58.15 -32.75
C GLY A 556 -15.23 -59.09 -31.99
N PHE A 557 -16.11 -58.55 -31.14
CA PHE A 557 -17.13 -59.33 -30.44
C PHE A 557 -18.18 -59.91 -31.42
N PHE A 558 -18.57 -59.14 -32.44
CA PHE A 558 -19.49 -59.60 -33.48
C PHE A 558 -18.90 -60.75 -34.30
N ILE A 559 -17.62 -60.67 -34.64
CA ILE A 559 -16.90 -61.75 -35.35
C ILE A 559 -16.88 -63.03 -34.50
N LEU A 560 -16.59 -62.91 -33.20
CA LEU A 560 -16.63 -64.03 -32.26
C LEU A 560 -18.04 -64.66 -32.16
N LEU A 561 -19.09 -63.84 -32.21
CA LEU A 561 -20.48 -64.30 -32.13
C LEU A 561 -20.91 -65.03 -33.42
N VAL A 562 -20.47 -64.54 -34.58
CA VAL A 562 -20.70 -65.19 -35.88
C VAL A 562 -19.96 -66.54 -35.95
N ASP A 563 -18.74 -66.60 -35.41
CA ASP A 563 -17.95 -67.83 -35.36
C ASP A 563 -18.56 -68.87 -34.40
N PHE A 564 -19.11 -68.41 -33.27
CA PHE A 564 -19.84 -69.26 -32.31
C PHE A 564 -21.15 -69.85 -32.88
N ILE A 565 -21.84 -69.15 -33.78
CA ILE A 565 -23.07 -69.62 -34.44
C ILE A 565 -22.75 -70.53 -35.63
N SER A 566 -21.53 -70.46 -36.18
CA SER A 566 -21.10 -71.25 -37.35
C SER A 566 -20.54 -72.64 -36.99
N PHE A 567 -20.49 -72.99 -35.70
CA PHE A 567 -20.23 -74.32 -35.16
C PHE A 567 -21.52 -74.95 -34.65
#